data_AF-A0A8J3TJA7-F1
#
_entry.id   AF-A0A8J3TJA7-F1
#
_cell.length_a   1.000
_cell.length_b   1.000
_cell.length_c   1.000
_cell.angle_alpha   90.00
_cell.angle_beta   90.00
_cell.angle_gamma   90.00
#
_symmetry.space_group_name_H-M   'P 1'
#
loop_
_entity.id
_entity.type
_entity.pdbx_description
1 polymer ?
#
loop_
_entity_poly.entity_id
_entity_poly.type
_entity_poly.pdbx_seq_one_letter_code
_entity_poly.pdbx_strand_id
1 'polypeptide(L)'
;MEPYADVLSDAERTELRKLARDLMERMTQRLAAQPGLAAAEPLARSGDADDEYRLRRDRLRRVRAAQVAAALIGDAAADFTAAEAADAVWLGASLADLGTTSGSTRQAARKRWPDLGRIYRLRRWLGGHADDLTHVIGRILAHAGEMRGVGLDRLQALRDALDTDEPQPTRWRRLADAVDRHLRHVAEVAVPTTDEAATAVDGARGVVAHFDAATAGQPR
;
A
#
# COMPACT_ATOMS: atom_id res chain seq x y z
N MET A 1 -17.67 24.07 8.55
CA MET A 1 -16.30 24.53 8.79
C MET A 1 -15.43 23.81 7.77
N GLU A 2 -14.73 24.52 6.88
CA GLU A 2 -13.83 23.86 5.92
C GLU A 2 -12.68 23.21 6.71
N PRO A 3 -12.42 21.90 6.57
CA PRO A 3 -11.45 21.16 7.41
C PRO A 3 -9.97 21.58 7.23
N TYR A 4 -9.70 22.62 6.43
CA TYR A 4 -8.35 23.10 6.10
C TYR A 4 -8.18 24.62 6.25
N ALA A 5 -9.19 25.33 6.76
CA ALA A 5 -9.18 26.80 6.85
C ALA A 5 -8.04 27.32 7.73
N ASP A 6 -7.63 26.54 8.74
CA ASP A 6 -6.63 26.93 9.73
C ASP A 6 -5.20 26.51 9.35
N VAL A 7 -5.02 25.75 8.25
CA VAL A 7 -3.73 25.13 7.87
C VAL A 7 -3.14 25.73 6.59
N LEU A 8 -3.99 26.20 5.68
CA LEU A 8 -3.57 26.73 4.38
C LEU A 8 -4.04 28.17 4.21
N SER A 9 -3.21 29.04 3.65
CA SER A 9 -3.61 30.38 3.22
C SER A 9 -4.61 30.33 2.04
N ASP A 10 -5.36 31.41 1.85
CA ASP A 10 -6.31 31.55 0.74
C ASP A 10 -5.66 31.34 -0.64
N ALA A 11 -4.42 31.81 -0.81
CA ALA A 11 -3.64 31.66 -2.02
C ALA A 11 -3.30 30.18 -2.29
N GLU A 12 -2.79 29.46 -1.28
CA GLU A 12 -2.46 28.03 -1.39
C GLU A 12 -3.72 27.19 -1.67
N ARG A 13 -4.85 27.49 -1.01
CA ARG A 13 -6.13 26.81 -1.28
C ARG A 13 -6.57 27.02 -2.72
N THR A 14 -6.40 28.22 -3.26
CA THR A 14 -6.74 28.54 -4.65
C THR A 14 -5.85 27.78 -5.63
N GLU A 15 -4.55 27.72 -5.36
CA GLU A 15 -3.59 26.98 -6.17
C GLU A 15 -3.87 25.47 -6.18
N LEU A 16 -4.06 24.85 -5.02
CA LEU A 16 -4.37 23.41 -4.92
C LEU A 16 -5.69 23.06 -5.59
N ARG A 17 -6.73 23.91 -5.46
CA ARG A 17 -8.00 23.75 -6.19
C ARG A 17 -7.80 23.81 -7.70
N LYS A 18 -6.93 24.69 -8.18
CA LYS A 18 -6.57 24.78 -9.60
C LYS A 18 -5.89 23.50 -10.07
N LEU A 19 -4.89 23.00 -9.34
CA LEU A 19 -4.21 21.74 -9.66
C LEU A 19 -5.17 20.54 -9.72
N ALA A 20 -6.08 20.43 -8.76
CA ALA A 20 -7.10 19.38 -8.74
C ALA A 20 -8.06 19.50 -9.95
N ARG A 21 -8.48 20.72 -10.28
CA ARG A 21 -9.33 20.99 -11.45
C ARG A 21 -8.63 20.63 -12.76
N ASP A 22 -7.36 21.00 -12.91
CA ASP A 22 -6.57 20.73 -14.12
C ASP A 22 -6.32 19.22 -14.29
N LEU A 23 -6.11 18.49 -13.20
CA LEU A 23 -6.06 17.02 -13.21
C LEU A 23 -7.40 16.42 -13.66
N MET A 24 -8.51 16.84 -13.05
CA MET A 24 -9.86 16.39 -13.40
C MET A 24 -10.20 16.66 -14.86
N GLU A 25 -9.83 17.83 -15.39
CA GLU A 25 -10.04 18.17 -16.79
C GLU A 25 -9.24 17.25 -17.72
N ARG A 26 -7.95 17.04 -17.45
CA ARG A 26 -7.11 16.12 -18.25
C ARG A 26 -7.65 14.69 -18.25
N MET A 27 -8.06 14.18 -17.08
CA MET A 27 -8.66 12.84 -16.97
C MET A 27 -9.98 12.74 -17.73
N THR A 28 -10.86 13.74 -17.57
CA THR A 28 -12.15 13.82 -18.26
C THR A 28 -11.96 13.83 -19.78
N GLN A 29 -11.01 14.61 -20.30
CA GLN A 29 -10.70 14.66 -21.73
C GLN A 29 -10.23 13.29 -22.23
N ARG A 30 -9.30 12.64 -21.52
CA ARG A 30 -8.78 11.31 -21.89
C ARG A 30 -9.86 10.22 -21.85
N LEU A 31 -10.75 10.27 -20.85
CA LEU A 31 -11.87 9.33 -20.72
C LEU A 31 -12.97 9.57 -21.76
N ALA A 32 -13.28 10.84 -22.07
CA ALA A 32 -14.25 11.19 -23.10
C ALA A 32 -13.81 10.74 -24.50
N ALA A 33 -12.51 10.57 -24.73
CA ALA A 33 -11.98 10.00 -25.98
C ALA A 33 -12.10 8.46 -26.06
N GLN A 34 -12.37 7.76 -24.95
CA GLN A 34 -12.42 6.29 -24.94
C GLN A 34 -13.66 5.77 -25.68
N PRO A 35 -13.52 4.86 -26.67
CA PRO A 35 -14.64 4.31 -27.43
C PRO A 35 -15.66 3.56 -26.57
N GLY A 36 -15.20 2.89 -25.50
CA GLY A 36 -16.05 2.11 -24.59
C GLY A 36 -16.88 2.95 -23.61
N LEU A 37 -16.61 4.26 -23.50
CA LEU A 37 -17.43 5.16 -22.70
C LEU A 37 -18.63 5.61 -23.52
N ALA A 38 -19.65 4.75 -23.60
CA ALA A 38 -20.88 5.03 -24.32
C ALA A 38 -21.49 6.35 -23.85
N ALA A 39 -21.75 7.25 -24.80
CA ALA A 39 -22.58 8.41 -24.53
C ALA A 39 -24.00 7.93 -24.26
N ALA A 40 -24.64 8.44 -23.21
CA ALA A 40 -26.10 8.36 -23.16
C ALA A 40 -26.65 9.06 -24.41
N GLU A 41 -27.48 8.37 -25.20
CA GLU A 41 -28.18 8.99 -26.30
C GLU A 41 -29.26 9.91 -25.72
N PRO A 42 -29.12 11.25 -25.84
CA PRO A 42 -30.16 12.13 -25.37
C PRO A 42 -31.41 11.93 -26.21
N LEU A 43 -32.58 12.14 -25.58
CA LEU A 43 -33.83 12.29 -26.32
C LEU A 43 -33.78 13.57 -27.15
N ALA A 44 -34.19 13.48 -28.42
CA ALA A 44 -34.39 14.64 -29.28
C ALA A 44 -35.52 15.52 -28.71
N ARG A 45 -35.36 16.84 -28.76
CA ARG A 45 -36.38 17.78 -28.29
C ARG A 45 -36.99 18.52 -29.48
N SER A 46 -38.27 18.85 -29.37
CA SER A 46 -38.96 19.69 -30.36
C SER A 46 -38.30 21.08 -30.39
N GLY A 47 -37.74 21.46 -31.55
CA GLY A 47 -37.03 22.73 -31.72
C GLY A 47 -35.50 22.65 -31.54
N ASP A 48 -34.91 21.46 -31.42
CA ASP A 48 -33.44 21.30 -31.52
C ASP A 48 -32.98 21.88 -32.87
N ALA A 49 -32.14 22.92 -32.84
CA ALA A 49 -31.55 23.50 -34.05
C ALA A 49 -30.37 22.63 -34.53
N ASP A 50 -30.25 22.44 -35.85
CA ASP A 50 -29.19 21.73 -36.61
C ASP A 50 -28.24 20.81 -35.79
N ASP A 51 -27.28 21.39 -35.06
CA ASP A 51 -26.21 20.68 -34.36
C ASP A 51 -26.41 20.51 -32.83
N GLU A 52 -27.45 21.10 -32.24
CA GLU A 52 -27.67 21.11 -30.79
C GLU A 52 -27.78 19.72 -30.20
N TYR A 53 -28.40 18.79 -30.94
CA TYR A 53 -28.47 17.38 -30.54
C TYR A 53 -27.08 16.76 -30.37
N ARG A 54 -26.20 16.98 -31.35
CA ARG A 54 -24.82 16.47 -31.37
C ARG A 54 -24.00 17.08 -30.23
N LEU A 55 -24.07 18.40 -30.05
CA LEU A 55 -23.40 19.10 -28.96
C LEU A 55 -23.87 18.62 -27.58
N ARG A 56 -25.18 18.39 -27.40
CA ARG A 56 -25.75 17.86 -26.15
C ARG A 56 -25.23 16.45 -25.86
N ARG A 57 -25.24 15.57 -26.86
CA ARG A 57 -24.69 14.21 -26.73
C ARG A 57 -23.22 14.24 -26.31
N ASP A 58 -22.42 15.07 -26.95
CA ASP A 58 -20.98 15.19 -26.65
C ASP A 58 -20.74 15.75 -25.24
N ARG A 59 -21.56 16.71 -24.79
CA ARG A 59 -21.51 17.23 -23.41
C ARG A 59 -21.93 16.18 -22.39
N LEU A 60 -22.97 15.39 -22.64
CA LEU A 60 -23.38 14.28 -21.76
C LEU A 60 -22.29 13.20 -21.67
N ARG A 61 -21.62 12.88 -22.77
CA ARG A 61 -20.43 12.01 -22.76
C ARG A 61 -19.34 12.58 -21.87
N ARG A 62 -19.07 13.88 -21.96
CA ARG A 62 -18.08 14.55 -21.10
C ARG A 62 -18.50 14.57 -19.63
N VAL A 63 -19.79 14.72 -19.31
CA VAL A 63 -20.30 14.59 -17.93
C VAL A 63 -20.08 13.18 -17.41
N ARG A 64 -20.40 12.15 -18.20
CA ARG A 64 -20.14 10.75 -17.82
C ARG A 64 -18.64 10.50 -17.59
N ALA A 65 -17.79 11.03 -18.46
CA ALA A 65 -16.34 10.95 -18.30
C ALA A 65 -15.87 11.63 -17.01
N ALA A 66 -16.43 12.79 -16.67
CA ALA A 66 -16.12 13.50 -15.43
C ALA A 66 -16.56 12.72 -14.18
N GLN A 67 -17.71 12.05 -14.22
CA GLN A 67 -18.16 11.17 -13.12
C GLN A 67 -17.20 9.99 -12.92
N VAL A 68 -16.77 9.34 -14.00
CA VAL A 68 -15.78 8.25 -13.93
C VAL A 68 -14.44 8.76 -13.43
N ALA A 69 -13.98 9.93 -13.90
CA ALA A 69 -12.77 10.57 -13.42
C ALA A 69 -12.85 10.86 -11.91
N ALA A 70 -13.96 11.41 -11.43
CA ALA A 70 -14.17 11.70 -10.02
C ALA A 70 -14.12 10.42 -9.15
N ALA A 71 -14.74 9.33 -9.62
CA ALA A 71 -14.68 8.04 -8.94
C ALA A 71 -13.23 7.52 -8.86
N LEU A 72 -12.50 7.52 -9.98
CA LEU A 72 -11.10 7.07 -10.02
C LEU A 72 -10.17 7.90 -9.12
N ILE A 73 -10.37 9.22 -9.06
CA ILE A 73 -9.63 10.07 -8.12
C ILE A 73 -10.02 9.73 -6.68
N GLY A 74 -11.30 9.49 -6.40
CA GLY A 74 -11.77 9.05 -5.09
C GLY A 74 -11.08 7.77 -4.63
N ASP A 75 -11.01 6.77 -5.50
CA ASP A 75 -10.33 5.50 -5.24
C ASP A 75 -8.83 5.71 -5.02
N ALA A 76 -8.16 6.44 -5.92
CA ALA A 76 -6.73 6.73 -5.80
C ALA A 76 -6.39 7.52 -4.52
N ALA A 77 -7.25 8.46 -4.12
CA ALA A 77 -7.07 9.22 -2.88
C ALA A 77 -7.27 8.32 -1.64
N ALA A 78 -8.23 7.39 -1.68
CA ALA A 78 -8.43 6.42 -0.62
C ALA A 78 -7.21 5.49 -0.47
N ASP A 79 -6.70 4.96 -1.59
CA ASP A 79 -5.49 4.12 -1.62
C ASP A 79 -4.26 4.88 -1.10
N PHE A 80 -4.05 6.11 -1.57
CA PHE A 80 -2.95 6.96 -1.11
C PHE A 80 -3.04 7.21 0.40
N THR A 81 -4.22 7.57 0.90
CA THR A 81 -4.42 7.80 2.33
C THR A 81 -4.22 6.52 3.15
N ALA A 82 -4.62 5.36 2.62
CA ALA A 82 -4.37 4.08 3.27
C ALA A 82 -2.87 3.73 3.33
N ALA A 83 -2.11 4.06 2.28
CA ALA A 83 -0.65 3.89 2.26
C ALA A 83 0.03 4.80 3.30
N GLU A 84 -0.33 6.08 3.35
CA GLU A 84 0.19 7.01 4.37
C GLU A 84 -0.14 6.55 5.80
N ALA A 85 -1.38 6.06 6.02
CA ALA A 85 -1.76 5.50 7.31
C ALA A 85 -0.95 4.24 7.66
N ALA A 86 -0.66 3.38 6.69
CA ALA A 86 0.18 2.21 6.88
C ALA A 86 1.62 2.59 7.23
N ASP A 87 2.19 3.58 6.55
CA ASP A 87 3.55 4.07 6.80
C ASP A 87 3.67 4.68 8.20
N ALA A 88 2.67 5.45 8.62
CA ALA A 88 2.59 5.95 9.99
C ALA A 88 2.58 4.80 11.02
N VAL A 89 1.82 3.73 10.77
CA VAL A 89 1.80 2.55 11.67
C VAL A 89 3.13 1.80 11.66
N TRP A 90 3.81 1.70 10.51
CA TRP A 90 5.18 1.17 10.44
C TRP A 90 6.18 2.01 11.24
N LEU A 91 5.93 3.30 11.40
CA LEU A 91 6.70 4.19 12.27
C LEU A 91 6.26 4.15 13.74
N GLY A 92 5.22 3.38 14.06
CA GLY A 92 4.75 3.14 15.43
C GLY A 92 3.47 3.88 15.81
N ALA A 93 2.82 4.59 14.88
CA ALA A 93 1.52 5.19 15.14
C ALA A 93 0.46 4.12 15.47
N SER A 94 -0.43 4.46 16.39
CA SER A 94 -1.57 3.63 16.76
C SER A 94 -2.84 4.04 16.00
N LEU A 95 -3.86 3.18 16.02
CA LEU A 95 -5.19 3.53 15.52
C LEU A 95 -5.83 4.72 16.26
N ALA A 96 -5.39 5.00 17.50
CA ALA A 96 -5.85 6.18 18.23
C ALA A 96 -5.24 7.45 17.64
N ASP A 97 -3.94 7.43 17.33
CA ASP A 97 -3.24 8.55 16.69
C ASP A 97 -3.87 8.87 15.33
N LEU A 98 -4.13 7.85 14.51
CA LEU A 98 -4.83 8.03 13.22
C LEU A 98 -6.26 8.55 13.38
N GLY A 99 -6.97 8.12 14.44
CA GLY A 99 -8.28 8.67 14.79
C GLY A 99 -8.18 10.17 15.04
N THR A 100 -7.32 10.56 15.98
CA THR A 100 -7.07 11.96 16.34
C THR A 100 -6.68 12.81 15.13
N THR A 101 -5.71 12.36 14.32
CA THR A 101 -5.24 13.10 13.12
C THR A 101 -6.34 13.30 12.08
N SER A 102 -7.27 12.35 11.96
CA SER A 102 -8.38 12.46 11.00
C SER A 102 -9.64 13.10 11.60
N GLY A 103 -9.58 13.63 12.82
CA GLY A 103 -10.73 14.19 13.53
C GLY A 103 -11.82 13.16 13.82
N SER A 104 -11.44 11.89 14.00
CA SER A 104 -12.36 10.77 14.16
C SER A 104 -12.00 9.89 15.38
N THR A 105 -12.86 8.94 15.71
CA THR A 105 -12.58 8.00 16.82
C THR A 105 -11.64 6.88 16.37
N ARG A 106 -10.95 6.25 17.32
CA ARG A 106 -10.19 5.01 17.08
C ARG A 106 -11.02 3.93 16.35
N GLN A 107 -12.31 3.81 16.69
CA GLN A 107 -13.20 2.84 16.05
C GLN A 107 -13.51 3.21 14.60
N ALA A 108 -13.66 4.49 14.30
CA ALA A 108 -13.81 4.97 12.93
C ALA A 108 -12.55 4.71 12.10
N ALA A 109 -11.36 4.97 12.65
CA ALA A 109 -10.08 4.64 12.02
C ALA A 109 -9.94 3.13 11.76
N ARG A 110 -10.31 2.27 12.73
CA ARG A 110 -10.33 0.81 12.56
C ARG A 110 -11.26 0.36 11.43
N LYS A 111 -12.45 0.97 11.32
CA LYS A 111 -13.40 0.66 10.24
C LYS A 111 -12.88 1.13 8.87
N ARG A 112 -12.22 2.28 8.85
CA ARG A 112 -11.65 2.87 7.62
C ARG A 112 -10.46 2.08 7.09
N TRP A 113 -9.58 1.61 7.98
CA TRP A 113 -8.38 0.85 7.62
C TRP A 113 -8.30 -0.47 8.40
N PRO A 114 -9.07 -1.50 7.99
CA PRO A 114 -9.18 -2.76 8.72
C PRO A 114 -7.85 -3.54 8.81
N ASP A 115 -6.96 -3.37 7.83
CA ASP A 115 -5.72 -4.15 7.71
C ASP A 115 -4.59 -3.64 8.60
N LEU A 116 -4.68 -2.42 9.14
CA LEU A 116 -3.64 -1.83 9.99
C LEU A 116 -3.42 -2.59 11.29
N GLY A 117 -4.41 -3.36 11.74
CA GLY A 117 -4.24 -4.24 12.90
C GLY A 117 -3.17 -5.31 12.69
N ARG A 118 -3.00 -5.82 11.46
CA ARG A 118 -1.92 -6.75 11.11
C ARG A 118 -0.57 -6.02 11.14
N ILE A 119 -0.50 -4.85 10.50
CA ILE A 119 0.72 -4.04 10.43
C ILE A 119 1.23 -3.70 11.83
N TYR A 120 0.34 -3.27 12.73
CA TYR A 120 0.70 -2.96 14.12
C TYR A 120 1.35 -4.15 14.84
N ARG A 121 0.78 -5.36 14.72
CA ARG A 121 1.35 -6.57 15.35
C ARG A 121 2.71 -6.92 14.77
N LEU A 122 2.83 -6.88 13.43
CA LEU A 122 4.10 -7.13 12.73
C LEU A 122 5.17 -6.14 13.20
N ARG A 123 4.86 -4.84 13.18
CA ARG A 123 5.79 -3.78 13.60
C ARG A 123 6.22 -3.92 15.07
N ARG A 124 5.30 -4.28 15.96
CA ARG A 124 5.59 -4.52 17.37
C ARG A 124 6.57 -5.69 17.54
N TRP A 125 6.33 -6.80 16.84
CA TRP A 125 7.22 -7.96 16.90
C TRP A 125 8.59 -7.64 16.32
N LEU A 126 8.65 -7.04 15.14
CA LEU A 126 9.91 -6.64 14.49
C LEU A 126 10.73 -5.68 15.37
N GLY A 127 10.08 -4.77 16.08
CA GLY A 127 10.75 -3.84 16.99
C GLY A 127 11.51 -4.51 18.14
N GLY A 128 11.17 -5.75 18.49
CA GLY A 128 11.88 -6.55 19.49
C GLY A 128 12.83 -7.60 18.93
N HIS A 129 12.87 -7.81 17.61
CA HIS A 129 13.58 -8.94 16.98
C HIS A 129 14.43 -8.54 15.77
N ALA A 130 14.53 -7.24 15.43
CA ALA A 130 15.21 -6.78 14.23
C ALA A 130 16.68 -7.24 14.15
N ASP A 131 17.39 -7.21 15.28
CA ASP A 131 18.80 -7.62 15.36
C ASP A 131 18.95 -9.13 15.18
N ASP A 132 18.10 -9.92 15.84
CA ASP A 132 18.06 -11.38 15.69
C ASP A 132 17.76 -11.79 14.25
N LEU A 133 16.83 -11.09 13.60
CA LEU A 133 16.50 -11.30 12.19
C LEU A 133 17.68 -10.99 11.29
N THR A 134 18.32 -9.85 11.50
CA THR A 134 19.52 -9.46 10.75
C THR A 134 20.61 -10.50 10.88
N HIS A 135 20.80 -11.03 12.10
CA HIS A 135 21.76 -12.09 12.37
C HIS A 135 21.40 -13.40 11.64
N VAL A 136 20.16 -13.88 11.76
CA VAL A 136 19.71 -15.14 11.14
C VAL A 136 19.75 -15.05 9.62
N ILE A 137 19.27 -13.95 9.05
CA ILE A 137 19.33 -13.70 7.60
C ILE A 137 20.80 -13.67 7.14
N GLY A 138 21.67 -12.97 7.88
CA GLY A 138 23.10 -12.92 7.61
C GLY A 138 23.74 -14.32 7.59
N ARG A 139 23.37 -15.20 8.53
CA ARG A 139 23.84 -16.60 8.55
C ARG A 139 23.36 -17.40 7.34
N ILE A 140 22.09 -17.26 6.95
CA ILE A 140 21.57 -17.90 5.73
C ILE A 140 22.36 -17.44 4.50
N LEU A 141 22.60 -16.14 4.37
CA LEU A 141 23.35 -15.60 3.24
C LEU A 141 24.82 -16.07 3.22
N ALA A 142 25.46 -16.17 4.38
CA ALA A 142 26.84 -16.64 4.50
C ALA A 142 27.02 -18.09 4.05
N HIS A 143 26.02 -18.96 4.29
CA HIS A 143 26.06 -20.38 3.92
C HIS A 143 25.24 -20.72 2.66
N ALA A 144 24.87 -19.72 1.87
CA ALA A 144 23.99 -19.92 0.70
C ALA A 144 24.54 -20.92 -0.33
N GLY A 145 25.87 -20.99 -0.50
CA GLY A 145 26.52 -21.94 -1.40
C GLY A 145 26.46 -23.40 -0.92
N GLU A 146 26.14 -23.63 0.35
CA GLU A 146 26.06 -24.93 1.02
C GLU A 146 24.60 -25.40 1.20
N MET A 147 23.66 -24.73 0.54
CA MET A 147 22.22 -25.04 0.59
C MET A 147 21.69 -25.35 -0.80
N ARG A 148 20.99 -26.48 -0.94
CA ARG A 148 20.26 -26.83 -2.18
C ARG A 148 18.78 -26.46 -2.04
N GLY A 149 18.12 -26.19 -3.16
CA GLY A 149 16.68 -25.92 -3.23
C GLY A 149 16.27 -24.45 -3.01
N VAL A 150 17.21 -23.57 -2.66
CA VAL A 150 16.96 -22.13 -2.49
C VAL A 150 17.27 -21.38 -3.78
N GLY A 151 16.30 -20.64 -4.31
CA GLY A 151 16.47 -19.79 -5.50
C GLY A 151 17.23 -18.49 -5.21
N LEU A 152 17.96 -17.98 -6.21
CA LEU A 152 18.67 -16.70 -6.15
C LEU A 152 17.73 -15.52 -5.88
N ASP A 153 16.49 -15.57 -6.38
CA ASP A 153 15.45 -14.58 -6.10
C ASP A 153 15.16 -14.44 -4.61
N ARG A 154 15.17 -15.56 -3.87
CA ARG A 154 14.94 -15.57 -2.42
C ARG A 154 16.12 -15.05 -1.64
N LEU A 155 17.33 -15.45 -2.04
CA LEU A 155 18.57 -14.96 -1.43
C LEU A 155 18.76 -13.45 -1.69
N GLN A 156 18.41 -12.96 -2.88
CA GLN A 156 18.49 -11.54 -3.18
C GLN A 156 17.49 -10.73 -2.35
N ALA A 157 16.24 -11.17 -2.24
CA ALA A 157 15.26 -10.50 -1.40
C ALA A 157 15.66 -10.47 0.09
N LEU A 158 16.31 -11.54 0.59
CA LEU A 158 16.90 -11.57 1.92
C LEU A 158 18.04 -10.56 2.08
N ARG A 159 18.91 -10.43 1.06
CA ARG A 159 19.97 -9.42 1.04
C ARG A 159 19.41 -8.00 1.01
N ASP A 160 18.41 -7.74 0.18
CA ASP A 160 17.76 -6.42 0.05
C ASP A 160 17.04 -6.00 1.34
N ALA A 161 16.65 -6.96 2.18
CA ALA A 161 16.06 -6.68 3.48
C ALA A 161 17.07 -6.25 4.54
N LEU A 162 18.36 -6.56 4.34
CA LEU A 162 19.46 -6.09 5.20
C LEU A 162 19.97 -4.71 4.77
N ASP A 163 19.53 -4.20 3.63
CA ASP A 163 19.90 -2.88 3.14
C ASP A 163 19.37 -1.76 4.06
N THR A 164 20.23 -0.80 4.36
CA THR A 164 19.96 0.31 5.30
C THR A 164 19.62 1.62 4.62
N ASP A 165 19.77 1.71 3.29
CA ASP A 165 19.72 2.99 2.56
C ASP A 165 18.28 3.49 2.28
N GLU A 166 17.27 2.68 2.59
CA GLU A 166 15.87 3.00 2.38
C GLU A 166 15.22 3.78 3.55
N PRO A 167 14.12 4.51 3.30
CA PRO A 167 13.29 5.07 4.35
C PRO A 167 12.82 4.01 5.37
N GLN A 168 12.77 4.39 6.64
CA GLN A 168 12.48 3.47 7.74
C GLN A 168 11.17 2.64 7.58
N PRO A 169 10.04 3.18 7.08
CA PRO A 169 8.84 2.37 6.86
C PRO A 169 9.05 1.26 5.82
N THR A 170 9.82 1.55 4.77
CA THR A 170 10.18 0.59 3.71
C THR A 170 11.08 -0.51 4.27
N ARG A 171 12.05 -0.15 5.13
CA ARG A 171 12.92 -1.12 5.80
C ARG A 171 12.12 -2.10 6.66
N TRP A 172 11.17 -1.62 7.47
CA TRP A 172 10.31 -2.49 8.27
C TRP A 172 9.45 -3.42 7.41
N ARG A 173 8.88 -2.91 6.30
CA ARG A 173 8.12 -3.72 5.34
C ARG A 173 8.97 -4.82 4.72
N ARG A 174 10.17 -4.47 4.23
CA ARG A 174 11.10 -5.45 3.64
C ARG A 174 11.50 -6.52 4.64
N LEU A 175 11.78 -6.15 5.89
CA LEU A 175 12.12 -7.12 6.92
C LEU A 175 10.94 -8.04 7.27
N ALA A 176 9.71 -7.49 7.31
CA ALA A 176 8.50 -8.28 7.49
C ALA A 176 8.31 -9.29 6.34
N ASP A 177 8.42 -8.84 5.09
CA ASP A 177 8.28 -9.69 3.90
C ASP A 177 9.41 -10.72 3.80
N ALA A 178 10.63 -10.36 4.18
CA ALA A 178 11.78 -11.25 4.25
C ALA A 178 11.50 -12.43 5.16
N VAL A 179 10.93 -12.20 6.35
CA VAL A 179 10.56 -13.29 7.26
C VAL A 179 9.35 -14.08 6.73
N ASP A 180 8.26 -13.38 6.42
CA ASP A 180 6.96 -14.00 6.10
C ASP A 180 7.02 -14.89 4.86
N ARG A 181 7.82 -14.50 3.86
CA ARG A 181 7.91 -15.19 2.56
C ARG A 181 9.24 -15.89 2.34
N HIS A 182 10.35 -15.19 2.52
CA HIS A 182 11.64 -15.66 2.01
C HIS A 182 12.34 -16.59 3.01
N LEU A 183 12.39 -16.20 4.28
CA LEU A 183 12.95 -17.02 5.35
C LEU A 183 12.08 -18.25 5.61
N ARG A 184 10.75 -18.09 5.56
CA ARG A 184 9.80 -19.22 5.58
C ARG A 184 10.10 -20.23 4.47
N HIS A 185 10.22 -19.76 3.24
CA HIS A 185 10.54 -20.64 2.12
C HIS A 185 11.86 -21.38 2.33
N VAL A 186 12.92 -20.68 2.75
CA VAL A 186 14.21 -21.30 3.08
C VAL A 186 14.05 -22.36 4.17
N ALA A 187 13.32 -22.06 5.25
CA ALA A 187 13.08 -22.99 6.35
C ALA A 187 12.36 -24.28 5.91
N GLU A 188 11.50 -24.18 4.90
CA GLU A 188 10.71 -25.29 4.34
C GLU A 188 11.48 -26.13 3.33
N VAL A 189 12.24 -25.50 2.41
CA VAL A 189 12.77 -26.21 1.22
C VAL A 189 14.27 -26.40 1.21
N ALA A 190 15.03 -25.66 2.03
CA ALA A 190 16.48 -25.72 1.99
C ALA A 190 16.99 -27.10 2.46
N VAL A 191 17.86 -27.69 1.66
CA VAL A 191 18.58 -28.91 2.00
C VAL A 191 20.04 -28.55 2.27
N PRO A 192 20.46 -28.43 3.54
CA PRO A 192 21.83 -28.09 3.90
C PRO A 192 22.78 -29.24 3.59
N THR A 193 24.01 -28.94 3.16
CA THR A 193 25.06 -29.93 2.90
C THR A 193 26.18 -29.94 3.93
N THR A 194 26.14 -29.02 4.91
CA THR A 194 27.09 -28.85 6.02
C THR A 194 26.32 -28.68 7.33
N ASP A 195 26.98 -28.93 8.47
CA ASP A 195 26.38 -28.77 9.80
C ASP A 195 26.13 -27.28 10.13
N GLU A 196 26.99 -26.40 9.63
CA GLU A 196 26.85 -24.95 9.76
C GLU A 196 25.64 -24.43 8.99
N ALA A 197 25.43 -24.92 7.76
CA ALA A 197 24.23 -24.61 6.98
C ALA A 197 22.97 -25.19 7.63
N ALA A 198 23.04 -26.40 8.21
CA ALA A 198 21.93 -26.99 8.94
C ALA A 198 21.53 -26.14 10.15
N THR A 199 22.52 -25.66 10.91
CA THR A 199 22.30 -24.75 12.05
C THR A 199 21.65 -23.43 11.60
N ALA A 200 22.05 -22.89 10.45
CA ALA A 200 21.46 -21.67 9.91
C ALA A 200 19.98 -21.88 9.52
N VAL A 201 19.66 -23.00 8.87
CA VAL A 201 18.28 -23.38 8.52
C VAL A 201 17.42 -23.62 9.76
N ASP A 202 17.96 -24.24 10.81
CA ASP A 202 17.23 -24.42 12.07
C ASP A 202 16.97 -23.09 12.78
N GLY A 203 17.92 -22.16 12.72
CA GLY A 203 17.70 -20.77 13.17
C GLY A 203 16.56 -20.09 12.41
N ALA A 204 16.51 -20.25 11.09
CA ALA A 204 15.41 -19.73 10.26
C ALA A 204 14.05 -20.35 10.65
N ARG A 205 13.99 -21.67 10.88
CA ARG A 205 12.78 -22.37 11.35
C ARG A 205 12.30 -21.83 12.70
N GLY A 206 13.21 -21.63 13.65
CA GLY A 206 12.88 -21.08 14.97
C GLY A 206 12.30 -19.67 14.89
N VAL A 207 12.91 -18.81 14.08
CA VAL A 207 12.40 -17.45 13.83
C VAL A 207 10.99 -17.48 13.20
N VAL A 208 10.79 -18.30 12.17
CA VAL A 208 9.50 -18.40 11.47
C VAL A 208 8.41 -18.93 12.41
N ALA A 209 8.71 -19.95 13.21
CA ALA A 209 7.77 -20.47 14.20
C ALA A 209 7.37 -19.41 15.24
N HIS A 210 8.34 -18.61 15.71
CA HIS A 210 8.05 -17.52 16.64
C HIS A 210 7.24 -16.39 15.98
N PHE A 211 7.58 -16.04 14.74
CA PHE A 211 6.83 -15.07 13.94
C PHE A 211 5.37 -15.51 13.77
N ASP A 212 5.13 -16.77 13.44
CA ASP A 212 3.77 -17.32 13.30
C ASP A 212 2.99 -17.24 14.60
N ALA A 213 3.59 -17.66 15.72
CA ALA A 213 2.95 -17.61 17.02
C ALA A 213 2.58 -16.17 17.44
N ALA A 214 3.43 -15.18 17.11
CA ALA A 214 3.22 -13.79 17.50
C ALA A 214 2.29 -13.01 16.56
N THR A 215 2.18 -13.43 15.29
CA THR A 215 1.52 -12.64 14.24
C THR A 215 0.26 -13.28 13.69
N ALA A 216 0.06 -14.60 13.90
CA ALA A 216 -1.21 -15.26 13.70
C ALA A 216 -2.27 -14.52 14.54
N GLY A 217 -3.20 -13.85 13.86
CA GLY A 217 -4.33 -13.25 14.55
C GLY A 217 -5.07 -14.35 15.30
N GLN A 218 -5.47 -14.09 16.55
CA GLN A 218 -6.46 -14.96 17.20
C GLN A 218 -7.61 -15.21 16.21
N PRO A 219 -8.06 -16.47 16.03
CA PRO A 219 -9.24 -16.73 15.23
C PRO A 219 -10.36 -15.85 15.78
N ARG A 220 -11.02 -15.12 14.87
CA ARG A 220 -12.17 -14.28 15.20
C ARG A 220 -13.28 -15.09 15.82
#